data_AF-A0ABD5DGK3-F1
#
_entry.id   AF-A0ABD5DGK3-F1
#
_cell.length_a   1.000
_cell.length_b   1.000
_cell.length_c   1.000
_cell.angle_alpha   90.00
_cell.angle_beta   90.00
_cell.angle_gamma   90.00
#
_symmetry.space_group_name_H-M   'P 1'
#
loop_
_entity.id
_entity.type
_entity.pdbx_description
1 polymer ?
#
loop_
_entity_poly.entity_id
_entity_poly.type
_entity_poly.pdbx_seq_one_letter_code
_entity_poly.pdbx_strand_id
1 'polypeptide(L)' 'TVYAFGFYVFQQLNSWPKDGEQDYPARIKSLSPYLTPECQTLLEDDARKRNFSGELRERVRGIYEIPGRGYRGDRVE' A
#
# COMPACT_ATOMS: atom_id res chain seq x y z
N THR A 1 15.67 9.03 2.57
CA THR A 1 14.92 10.30 2.75
C THR A 1 13.50 9.97 3.17
N VAL A 2 12.75 10.92 3.73
CA VAL A 2 11.31 10.73 4.07
C VAL A 2 10.50 10.34 2.83
N TYR A 3 10.84 10.90 1.66
CA TYR A 3 10.23 10.52 0.38
C TYR A 3 10.36 9.03 0.09
N ALA A 4 11.58 8.48 0.15
CA ALA A 4 11.82 7.06 -0.15
C ALA A 4 11.06 6.14 0.81
N PHE A 5 10.97 6.49 2.09
CA PHE A 5 10.17 5.77 3.07
C PHE A 5 8.68 5.77 2.69
N GLY A 6 8.07 6.94 2.48
CA GLY A 6 6.66 7.05 2.16
C GLY A 6 6.30 6.36 0.84
N PHE A 7 7.18 6.50 -0.15
CA PHE A 7 7.05 5.85 -1.45
C PHE A 7 7.05 4.32 -1.31
N TYR A 8 8.03 3.75 -0.61
CA TYR A 8 8.12 2.30 -0.38
C TYR A 8 6.88 1.74 0.33
N VAL A 9 6.47 2.35 1.44
CA VAL A 9 5.31 1.89 2.21
C VAL A 9 4.04 1.95 1.36
N PHE A 10 3.82 3.05 0.62
CA PHE A 10 2.65 3.21 -0.24
C PHE A 10 2.59 2.13 -1.33
N GLN A 11 3.71 1.85 -1.99
CA GLN A 11 3.79 0.82 -3.03
C GLN A 11 3.50 -0.56 -2.48
N GLN A 12 4.17 -0.95 -1.40
CA GLN A 12 4.00 -2.27 -0.80
C GLN A 12 2.56 -2.47 -0.31
N LEU A 13 1.99 -1.47 0.36
CA LEU A 13 0.63 -1.53 0.91
C LEU A 13 -0.43 -1.74 -0.17
N ASN A 14 -0.25 -1.10 -1.32
CA ASN A 14 -1.21 -1.10 -2.43
C ASN A 14 -0.89 -2.11 -3.54
N SER A 15 0.05 -3.04 -3.33
CA SER A 15 0.40 -4.07 -4.31
C SER A 15 -0.24 -5.41 -3.97
N TRP A 16 -1.32 -5.74 -4.69
CA TRP A 16 -2.15 -6.95 -4.57
C TRP A 16 -2.08 -7.78 -5.86
N PRO A 17 -1.01 -8.57 -6.07
CA PRO A 17 -0.76 -9.23 -7.36
C PRO A 17 -1.67 -10.42 -7.67
N LYS A 18 -2.38 -10.99 -6.69
CA LYS A 18 -3.19 -12.20 -6.87
C LYS A 18 -4.65 -11.97 -6.53
N ASP A 19 -4.92 -11.46 -5.33
CA ASP A 19 -6.27 -11.30 -4.81
C ASP A 19 -6.27 -10.27 -3.69
N GLY A 20 -6.95 -9.14 -3.90
CA GLY A 20 -7.06 -8.05 -2.93
C GLY A 20 -7.61 -8.48 -1.58
N GLU A 21 -8.49 -9.49 -1.52
CA GLU A 21 -9.08 -9.98 -0.26
C GLU A 21 -8.01 -10.63 0.65
N GLN A 22 -6.98 -11.23 0.05
CA GLN A 22 -5.90 -11.92 0.75
C GLN A 22 -4.65 -11.05 0.86
N ASP A 23 -4.28 -10.40 -0.23
CA ASP A 23 -3.05 -9.64 -0.34
C ASP A 23 -3.10 -8.38 0.52
N TYR A 24 -4.20 -7.63 0.54
CA TYR A 24 -4.25 -6.36 1.27
C TYR A 24 -4.07 -6.53 2.79
N PRO A 25 -4.82 -7.42 3.48
CA PRO A 25 -4.57 -7.70 4.90
C PRO A 25 -3.17 -8.25 5.16
N ALA A 26 -2.64 -9.11 4.27
CA ALA A 26 -1.29 -9.64 4.40
C ALA A 26 -0.22 -8.53 4.32
N ARG A 27 -0.40 -7.55 3.42
CA ARG A 27 0.47 -6.38 3.31
C ARG A 27 0.44 -5.53 4.57
N ILE A 28 -0.75 -5.22 5.11
CA ILE A 28 -0.90 -4.46 6.36
C ILE A 28 -0.11 -5.14 7.49
N LYS A 29 -0.27 -6.47 7.65
CA LYS A 29 0.46 -7.25 8.65
C LYS A 29 1.97 -7.22 8.43
N SER A 30 2.43 -7.36 7.19
CA SER A 30 3.87 -7.33 6.87
C SER A 30 4.52 -5.97 7.11
N LEU A 31 3.73 -4.89 7.01
CA LEU A 31 4.18 -3.52 7.17
C LEU A 31 3.97 -2.97 8.59
N SER A 32 3.45 -3.77 9.53
CA SER A 32 3.23 -3.32 10.91
C SER A 32 4.45 -2.69 11.58
N PRO A 33 5.73 -3.08 11.31
CA PRO A 33 6.88 -2.39 11.89
C PRO A 33 7.06 -0.94 11.42
N TYR A 34 6.41 -0.55 10.32
CA TYR A 34 6.44 0.80 9.74
C TYR A 34 5.22 1.65 10.13
N LEU A 35 4.27 1.08 10.88
CA LEU A 35 2.99 1.71 11.20
C LEU A 35 2.87 1.98 12.71
N THR A 36 2.19 3.07 13.06
CA THR A 36 1.71 3.26 14.43
C THR A 36 0.52 2.34 14.70
N PRO A 37 0.21 2.02 15.97
CA PRO A 37 -0.96 1.20 16.31
C PRO A 37 -2.29 1.76 15.78
N GLU A 38 -2.43 3.09 15.79
CA GLU A 38 -3.61 3.79 15.27
C GLU A 38 -3.72 3.66 13.74
N CYS A 39 -2.61 3.84 13.01
CA CYS A 39 -2.58 3.65 11.56
C CYS A 39 -2.87 2.20 11.18
N GLN A 40 -2.35 1.23 11.93
CA GLN A 40 -2.62 -0.18 11.68
C GLN A 40 -4.11 -0.48 11.85
N THR A 41 -4.73 -0.04 12.95
CA THR A 41 -6.16 -0.19 13.19
C THR A 41 -6.99 0.42 12.05
N LEU A 42 -6.63 1.64 11.62
CA LEU A 42 -7.32 2.33 10.53
C LEU A 42 -7.27 1.53 9.22
N LEU A 43 -6.11 0.96 8.88
CA LEU A 43 -5.94 0.15 7.67
C LEU A 43 -6.66 -1.19 7.75
N GLU A 44 -6.66 -1.84 8.92
CA GLU A 44 -7.42 -3.07 9.14
C GLU A 44 -8.92 -2.82 9.01
N ASP A 45 -9.43 -1.70 9.52
CA ASP A 45 -10.83 -1.28 9.37
C ASP A 45 -11.19 -1.00 7.92
N ASP A 46 -10.31 -0.32 7.18
CA ASP A 46 -10.45 -0.07 5.75
C ASP A 46 -10.50 -1.39 4.97
N ALA A 47 -9.60 -2.33 5.24
CA ALA A 47 -9.60 -3.65 4.60
C ALA A 47 -10.92 -4.39 4.84
N ARG A 48 -11.44 -4.39 6.08
CA ARG A 48 -12.74 -5.02 6.41
C ARG A 48 -13.90 -4.36 5.65
N LYS A 49 -13.95 -3.03 5.60
CA LYS A 49 -14.99 -2.28 4.88
C LYS A 49 -14.98 -2.59 3.39
N ARG A 50 -13.80 -2.51 2.75
CA ARG A 50 -13.65 -2.80 1.31
C ARG A 50 -14.00 -4.24 0.98
N ASN A 51 -13.64 -5.19 1.84
CA ASN A 51 -14.01 -6.59 1.68
C ASN A 51 -15.53 -6.78 1.74
N PHE A 52 -16.19 -6.20 2.73
CA PHE A 52 -17.64 -6.25 2.87
C PHE A 52 -18.38 -5.61 1.68
N SER A 53 -17.84 -4.52 1.13
CA SER A 53 -18.34 -3.87 -0.07
C SER A 53 -18.00 -4.60 -1.38
N GLY A 54 -17.23 -5.70 -1.33
CA GLY A 54 -16.79 -6.46 -2.50
C GLY A 54 -15.75 -5.73 -3.36
N GLU A 55 -15.14 -4.64 -2.87
CA GLU A 55 -14.16 -3.86 -3.63
C GLU A 55 -12.83 -4.57 -3.85
N LEU A 56 -12.52 -5.56 -3.02
CA LEU A 56 -11.28 -6.34 -3.04
C LEU A 56 -11.40 -7.66 -3.79
N ARG A 57 -12.63 -8.14 -4.00
CA ARG A 57 -12.90 -9.45 -4.59
C ARG A 57 -12.31 -9.57 -5.98
N GLU A 58 -11.45 -10.57 -6.17
CA GLU A 58 -10.74 -10.85 -7.44
C GLU A 58 -9.91 -9.64 -7.94
N ARG A 59 -9.63 -8.68 -7.05
CA ARG A 59 -8.97 -7.45 -7.44
C ARG A 59 -7.46 -7.64 -7.47
N VAL A 60 -6.89 -7.49 -8.66
CA VAL A 60 -5.44 -7.43 -8.86
C VAL A 60 -4.99 -5.98 -9.01
N ARG A 61 -3.93 -5.59 -8.31
CA ARG A 61 -3.31 -4.26 -8.36
C ARG A 61 -1.79 -4.40 -8.24
N GLY A 62 -1.06 -3.97 -9.26
CA GLY A 62 0.40 -3.81 -9.19
C GLY A 62 0.76 -2.34 -9.06
N ILE A 63 1.42 -1.94 -7.98
CA ILE A 63 2.02 -0.61 -7.86
C ILE A 63 3.53 -0.77 -7.82
N TYR A 64 4.21 -0.10 -8.75
CA TYR A 64 5.66 -0.14 -8.92
C TYR A 64 6.18 1.23 -9.32
N GLU A 65 7.47 1.45 -9.10
CA GLU A 65 8.14 2.63 -9.62
C GLU A 65 8.26 2.49 -11.13
N ILE A 66 8.08 3.60 -11.85
CA ILE A 66 8.40 3.63 -13.27
C ILE A 66 9.89 3.95 -13.37
N PRO A 67 10.73 3.02 -13.90
CA PRO A 67 12.16 3.25 -14.01
C PRO A 67 12.47 4.57 -14.72
N GLY A 68 13.40 5.33 -14.17
CA GLY A 68 13.80 6.64 -14.72
C GLY A 68 12.84 7.79 -14.44
N ARG A 69 11.68 7.55 -13.79
CA ARG A 69 10.74 8.59 -13.36
C ARG A 69 10.69 8.81 -11.85
N GLY A 70 11.69 8.31 -11.13
CA GLY A 70 11.87 8.64 -9.71
C GLY A 70 12.01 10.14 -9.49
N TYR A 71 11.71 10.58 -8.27
CA TYR A 71 11.87 11.96 -7.85
C TYR A 71 13.28 12.47 -8.12
N ARG A 72 13.38 13.67 -8.70
CA ARG A 72 14.63 14.41 -8.85
C ARG A 72 14.40 15.84 -8.39
N GLY A 73 15.27 16.36 -7.53
CA GLY A 73 15.11 17.69 -6.93
C GLY A 73 15.03 18.81 -7.97
N ASP A 74 15.71 18.64 -9.11
CA ASP A 74 15.76 19.56 -10.26
C ASP A 74 14.45 19.64 -11.07
N ARG A 75 13.48 18.73 -10.85
CA ARG A 75 12.19 18.72 -11.56
C ARG A 75 11.06 19.38 -10.78
N VAL A 76 11.34 19.88 -9.57
CA VAL A 76 10.35 20.41 -8.63
C VAL A 76 10.63 21.88 -8.29
N GLU A 77 11.52 22.53 -9.03
CA GLU A 77 11.71 23.99 -9.02
C GLU A 77 10.84 24.70 -10.06
#